data_AF-A0A645EGG4-F1
#
_entry.id   AF-A0A645EGG4-F1
#
_cell.length_a   1.000
_cell.length_b   1.000
_cell.length_c   1.000
_cell.angle_alpha   90.00
_cell.angle_beta   90.00
_cell.angle_gamma   90.00
#
_symmetry.space_group_name_H-M   'P 1'
#
loop_
_entity.id
_entity.type
_entity.pdbx_description
1 polymer ?
#
loop_
_entity_poly.entity_id
_entity_poly.type
_entity_poly.pdbx_seq_one_letter_code
_entity_poly.pdbx_strand_id
1 'polypeptide(L)'
;MLAHPEVKKLMIETAKENNIPYQLEVLEAGGTDSGAIHITRSGVPSGVISVPCRYVHSPSEMVSVKDVESAIELLCKVLEK
;
A
#
# COMPACT_ATOMS: atom_id res chain seq x y z
N MET A 1 4.32 11.07 -0.87
CA MET A 1 3.39 11.01 -2.02
C MET A 1 1.97 11.02 -1.49
N LEU A 2 1.04 11.73 -2.15
CA LEU A 2 -0.39 11.58 -1.87
C LEU A 2 -0.96 10.57 -2.87
N ALA A 3 -1.53 9.47 -2.38
CA ALA A 3 -2.10 8.44 -3.23
C ALA A 3 -3.26 9.01 -4.06
N HIS A 4 -3.33 8.62 -5.34
CA HIS A 4 -4.39 9.08 -6.23
C HIS A 4 -5.77 8.65 -5.68
N PRO A 5 -6.77 9.55 -5.59
CA PRO A 5 -8.05 9.26 -4.93
C PRO A 5 -8.75 8.00 -5.45
N GLU A 6 -8.80 7.82 -6.77
CA GLU A 6 -9.42 6.64 -7.39
C GLU A 6 -8.65 5.34 -7.12
N VAL A 7 -7.31 5.39 -7.05
CA VAL A 7 -6.50 4.20 -6.76
C VAL A 7 -6.67 3.81 -5.29
N LYS A 8 -6.69 4.80 -4.38
CA LYS A 8 -7.02 4.57 -2.96
C LYS A 8 -8.41 3.98 -2.80
N LYS A 9 -9.41 4.53 -3.50
CA LYS A 9 -10.80 4.05 -3.46
C LYS A 9 -10.88 2.60 -3.95
N LEU A 10 -10.26 2.27 -5.08
CA LEU A 10 -10.18 0.92 -5.63
C LEU A 10 -9.65 -0.07 -4.59
N MET A 11 -8.52 0.24 -3.92
CA MET A 11 -7.95 -0.65 -2.90
C MET A 11 -8.86 -0.81 -1.69
N ILE A 12 -9.45 0.28 -1.18
CA ILE A 12 -10.35 0.25 0.00
C ILE A 12 -11.63 -0.55 -0.29
N GLU A 13 -12.25 -0.33 -1.44
CA GLU A 13 -13.47 -1.04 -1.83
C GLU A 13 -13.18 -2.53 -2.02
N THR A 14 -12.07 -2.86 -2.67
CA THR A 14 -11.63 -4.25 -2.83
C THR A 14 -11.37 -4.94 -1.49
N ALA A 15 -10.71 -4.27 -0.54
CA ALA A 15 -10.50 -4.83 0.80
C ALA A 15 -11.83 -5.08 1.53
N LYS A 16 -12.78 -4.12 1.45
CA LYS A 16 -14.10 -4.25 2.08
C LYS A 16 -14.93 -5.37 1.48
N GLU A 17 -14.99 -5.49 0.15
CA GLU A 17 -15.75 -6.52 -0.55
C GLU A 17 -15.25 -7.94 -0.21
N ASN A 18 -13.95 -8.09 0.03
CA ASN A 18 -13.32 -9.37 0.36
C ASN A 18 -13.10 -9.59 1.87
N ASN A 19 -13.58 -8.69 2.72
CA ASN A 19 -13.39 -8.74 4.19
C ASN A 19 -11.92 -8.80 4.63
N ILE A 20 -11.02 -8.14 3.89
CA ILE A 20 -9.58 -8.10 4.18
C ILE A 20 -9.32 -6.97 5.20
N PRO A 21 -8.69 -7.24 6.36
CA PRO A 21 -8.35 -6.20 7.31
C PRO A 21 -7.30 -5.26 6.72
N TYR A 22 -7.49 -3.96 6.89
CA TYR A 22 -6.54 -2.95 6.44
C TYR A 22 -6.49 -1.76 7.41
N GLN A 23 -5.42 -1.00 7.33
CA GLN A 23 -5.27 0.28 8.02
C GLN A 23 -4.84 1.36 7.03
N LEU A 24 -5.18 2.61 7.33
CA LEU A 24 -4.69 3.74 6.56
C LEU A 24 -3.39 4.23 7.18
N GLU A 25 -2.38 4.38 6.33
CA GLU A 25 -1.09 4.94 6.71
C GLU A 25 -1.00 6.40 6.26
N VAL A 26 -0.48 7.25 7.15
CA VAL A 26 0.00 8.58 6.80
C VAL A 26 1.48 8.60 7.17
N LEU A 27 2.33 8.59 6.16
CA LEU A 27 3.78 8.68 6.36
C LEU A 27 4.19 10.15 6.45
N GLU A 28 4.61 10.58 7.64
CA GLU A 28 4.99 11.98 7.90
C GLU A 28 6.35 12.36 7.27
N ALA A 29 7.26 11.40 7.16
CA ALA A 29 8.60 11.59 6.60
C ALA A 29 9.11 10.32 5.89
N GLY A 30 10.00 10.51 4.91
CA GLY A 30 10.51 9.43 4.07
C GLY A 30 9.84 9.38 2.70
N GLY A 31 10.03 8.27 1.98
CA GLY A 31 9.50 8.11 0.64
C GLY A 31 9.56 6.67 0.16
N THR A 32 8.83 6.39 -0.91
CA THR A 32 8.83 5.11 -1.62
C THR A 32 8.91 5.40 -3.12
N ASP A 33 9.08 4.36 -3.94
CA ASP A 33 9.17 4.48 -5.40
C ASP A 33 7.96 5.20 -6.01
N SER A 34 6.78 5.07 -5.39
CA SER A 34 5.57 5.77 -5.82
C SER A 34 5.73 7.30 -5.77
N GLY A 35 6.59 7.81 -4.88
CA GLY A 35 6.99 9.21 -4.81
C GLY A 35 7.60 9.74 -6.10
N ALA A 36 8.38 8.94 -6.82
CA ALA A 36 8.89 9.32 -8.13
C ALA A 36 7.89 9.00 -9.25
N ILE A 37 7.22 7.83 -9.17
CA ILE A 37 6.30 7.34 -10.22
C ILE A 37 5.15 8.33 -10.44
N HIS A 38 4.50 8.81 -9.38
CA HIS A 38 3.27 9.60 -9.53
C HIS A 38 3.46 10.95 -10.21
N ILE A 39 4.67 11.54 -10.16
CA ILE A 39 5.01 12.80 -10.83
C ILE A 39 5.67 12.60 -12.20
N THR A 40 5.81 11.36 -12.66
CA THR A 40 6.47 11.08 -13.93
C THR A 40 5.60 11.50 -15.11
N ARG A 41 6.18 12.20 -16.09
CA ARG A 41 5.51 12.75 -17.28
C ARG A 41 4.33 13.65 -16.90
N SER A 42 3.12 13.33 -17.34
CA SER A 42 1.88 14.06 -17.02
C SER A 42 1.22 13.56 -15.73
N GLY A 43 1.93 12.73 -14.96
CA GLY A 43 1.44 12.07 -13.76
C GLY A 43 0.96 10.64 -14.05
N VAL A 44 1.23 9.74 -13.10
CA VAL A 44 0.79 8.34 -13.15
C VAL A 44 -0.11 8.09 -11.94
N PRO A 45 -1.40 7.76 -12.13
CA PRO A 45 -2.27 7.36 -11.02
C PRO A 45 -1.64 6.21 -10.25
N SER A 46 -1.34 6.44 -8.98
CA SER A 46 -0.51 5.54 -8.19
C SER A 46 -1.02 5.47 -6.75
N GLY A 47 -0.85 4.28 -6.15
CA GLY A 47 -1.16 3.97 -4.76
C GLY A 47 -0.05 3.09 -4.18
N VAL A 48 -0.09 2.86 -2.87
CA VAL A 48 0.90 2.05 -2.16
C VAL A 48 0.20 1.08 -1.22
N ILE A 49 0.75 -0.12 -1.11
CA ILE A 49 0.40 -1.12 -0.10
C ILE A 49 1.66 -1.33 0.73
N SER A 50 1.55 -1.17 2.04
CA SER A 50 2.64 -1.34 3.01
C SER A 50 2.30 -2.50 3.95
N VAL A 51 3.28 -3.32 4.28
CA VAL A 51 3.18 -4.26 5.41
C VAL A 51 3.68 -3.53 6.66
N PRO A 52 2.89 -3.45 7.76
CA PRO A 52 3.36 -2.91 9.02
C PRO A 52 4.65 -3.58 9.48
N CYS A 53 5.71 -2.79 9.62
CA CYS A 53 7.05 -3.27 9.91
C CYS A 53 7.68 -2.48 11.07
N ARG A 54 8.32 -3.18 12.00
CA ARG A 54 9.16 -2.58 13.05
C ARG A 54 10.62 -2.63 12.64
N TYR A 55 11.34 -1.58 13.03
CA TYR A 55 12.78 -1.42 12.80
C TYR A 55 13.16 -1.34 11.31
N VAL A 56 12.30 -0.69 10.51
CA VAL A 56 12.55 -0.41 9.09
C VAL A 56 13.94 0.19 8.89
N HIS A 57 14.71 -0.33 7.94
CA HIS A 57 16.11 0.02 7.63
C HIS A 57 17.14 -0.42 8.68
N SER A 58 16.82 -1.39 9.53
CA SER A 58 17.80 -2.04 10.41
C SER A 58 18.24 -3.40 9.86
N PRO A 59 19.38 -3.98 10.31
CA PRO A 59 19.79 -5.33 9.91
C PRO A 59 18.80 -6.44 10.28
N SER A 60 17.82 -6.17 11.16
CA SER A 60 16.82 -7.12 11.62
C SER A 60 15.47 -6.45 11.78
N GLU A 61 14.62 -6.62 10.78
CA GLU A 61 13.26 -6.11 10.75
C GLU A 61 12.25 -7.12 11.33
N MET A 62 11.05 -6.65 11.66
CA MET A 62 9.99 -7.52 12.21
C MET A 62 8.63 -7.16 11.63
N VAL A 63 7.93 -8.16 11.11
CA VAL A 63 6.56 -8.06 10.58
C VAL A 63 5.69 -9.16 11.19
N SER A 64 4.36 -8.99 11.12
CA SER A 64 3.41 -10.07 11.37
C SER A 64 3.20 -10.88 10.09
N VAL A 65 3.27 -12.21 10.18
CA VAL A 65 2.96 -13.10 9.04
C VAL A 65 1.54 -12.85 8.51
N LYS A 66 0.58 -12.58 9.40
CA LYS A 66 -0.82 -12.30 9.02
C LYS A 66 -0.96 -11.01 8.21
N ASP A 67 -0.13 -10.01 8.48
CA ASP A 67 -0.16 -8.75 7.74
C ASP A 67 0.43 -8.94 6.34
N VAL A 68 1.46 -9.78 6.20
CA VAL A 68 2.02 -10.17 4.90
C VAL A 68 0.96 -10.92 4.08
N GLU A 69 0.28 -11.91 4.68
CA GLU A 69 -0.80 -12.66 4.02
C GLU A 69 -1.94 -11.74 3.56
N SER A 70 -2.39 -10.81 4.42
CA SER A 70 -3.45 -9.85 4.09
C SER A 70 -3.03 -8.89 2.98
N ALA A 71 -1.77 -8.45 2.96
CA ALA A 71 -1.24 -7.59 1.90
C ALA A 71 -1.16 -8.32 0.55
N ILE A 72 -0.76 -9.60 0.55
CA ILE A 72 -0.76 -10.45 -0.65
C ILE A 72 -2.19 -10.62 -1.17
N GLU A 73 -3.13 -10.96 -0.28
CA GLU A 73 -4.53 -11.16 -0.64
C GLU A 73 -5.11 -9.88 -1.26
N LEU A 74 -4.88 -8.72 -0.64
CA LEU A 74 -5.34 -7.43 -1.17
C LEU A 74 -4.75 -7.14 -2.55
N LEU A 75 -3.44 -7.33 -2.74
CA LEU A 75 -2.79 -7.10 -4.02
C LEU A 75 -3.38 -8.00 -5.11
N CYS A 76 -3.54 -9.30 -4.83
CA CYS A 76 -4.15 -10.24 -5.77
C CYS A 76 -5.57 -9.82 -6.15
N LYS A 77 -6.41 -9.46 -5.15
CA LYS A 77 -7.79 -9.02 -5.41
C LYS A 77 -7.89 -7.71 -6.18
N VAL A 78 -6.94 -6.80 -6.01
CA VAL A 78 -6.87 -5.56 -6.80
C VAL A 78 -6.52 -5.85 -8.26
N LEU A 79 -5.66 -6.83 -8.53
CA LEU A 79 -5.26 -7.22 -9.89
C LEU A 79 -6.34 -8.01 -10.65
N GLU A 80 -7.35 -8.54 -9.95
CA GLU A 80 -8.51 -9.23 -10.54
C GLU A 80 -9.60 -8.26 -11.05
N LYS A 81 -9.48 -6.95 -10.78
CA LYS A 81 -10.41 -5.90 -11.22
C LYS A 81 -9.89 -5.15 -12.44
#